data_AF-A0A5J4KS10-F1
#
_entry.id   AF-A0A5J4KS10-F1
#
_cell.length_a   1.000
_cell.length_b   1.000
_cell.length_c   1.000
_cell.angle_alpha   90.00
_cell.angle_beta   90.00
_cell.angle_gamma   90.00
#
_symmetry.space_group_name_H-M   'P 1'
#
loop_
_entity.id
_entity.type
_entity.pdbx_description
1 polymer ?
#
loop_
_entity_poly.entity_id
_entity_poly.type
_entity_poly.pdbx_seq_one_letter_code
_entity_poly.pdbx_strand_id
1 'polypeptide(L)'
;MRNFPTLHPRAATQIEEPPIARFLFADTRIAWLWIIIRLYVGYEWFTAGWEKLTGHSIAIGSFGEVAKGGPWVFAGHDGVAMKGFVTGALAQATGAHPAVQGWYATFLHDFVLPNAAVFSYVITFGELCVGLGLILGILTGIAAFFGVFMNLSFLLAGAVSINPVIGTLALFLILAWRVAGYYGGDRYLLPLLGTPWTGSLEKRYKEKTPPTASQIA
;
A
#
# COMPACT_ATOMS: atom_id res chain seq x y z
N MET A 1 -50.09 3.09 28.77
CA MET A 1 -48.75 3.01 28.15
C MET A 1 -48.68 1.66 27.43
N ARG A 2 -48.44 1.64 26.11
CA ARG A 2 -48.36 0.39 25.33
C ARG A 2 -47.00 -0.26 25.60
N ASN A 3 -47.00 -1.49 26.11
CA ASN A 3 -45.80 -2.32 26.20
C ASN A 3 -45.41 -2.76 24.79
N PHE A 4 -44.34 -2.19 24.25
CA PHE A 4 -43.70 -2.76 23.07
C PHE A 4 -42.88 -3.97 23.52
N PRO A 5 -43.09 -5.18 22.96
CA PRO A 5 -42.20 -6.30 23.23
C PRO A 5 -40.79 -5.91 22.79
N THR A 6 -39.83 -6.01 23.70
CA THR A 6 -38.42 -5.77 23.44
C THR A 6 -37.96 -6.72 22.34
N LEU A 7 -37.79 -6.20 21.12
CA LEU A 7 -37.13 -6.90 20.03
C LEU A 7 -35.65 -7.07 20.44
N HIS A 8 -35.30 -8.23 21.00
CA HIS A 8 -33.89 -8.58 21.16
C HIS A 8 -33.32 -8.78 19.75
N PRO A 9 -32.32 -8.00 19.32
CA PRO A 9 -31.59 -8.30 18.09
C PRO A 9 -31.05 -9.73 18.22
N ARG A 10 -31.37 -10.62 17.28
CA ARG A 10 -30.77 -11.97 17.25
C ARG A 10 -29.25 -11.79 17.30
N ALA A 11 -28.58 -12.43 18.26
CA ALA A 11 -27.13 -12.43 18.36
C ALA A 11 -26.55 -12.71 16.97
N ALA A 12 -25.67 -11.83 16.49
CA ALA A 12 -25.09 -11.96 15.16
C ALA A 12 -24.36 -13.30 15.08
N THR A 13 -24.85 -14.21 14.23
CA THR A 13 -24.18 -15.48 13.95
C THR A 13 -22.86 -15.18 13.24
N GLN A 14 -21.74 -15.32 13.94
CA GLN A 14 -20.41 -15.22 13.35
C GLN A 14 -20.21 -16.41 12.41
N ILE A 15 -20.08 -16.16 11.12
CA ILE A 15 -19.77 -17.20 10.13
C ILE A 15 -18.27 -17.46 10.22
N GLU A 16 -17.87 -18.70 10.49
CA GLU A 16 -16.47 -19.08 10.55
C GLU A 16 -15.77 -18.88 9.20
N GLU A 17 -14.49 -18.52 9.24
CA GLU A 17 -13.69 -18.35 8.02
C GLU A 17 -13.53 -19.69 7.29
N PRO A 18 -13.70 -19.72 5.95
CA PRO A 18 -13.50 -20.94 5.19
C PRO A 18 -12.03 -21.41 5.30
N PRO A 19 -11.75 -22.73 5.39
CA PRO A 19 -10.41 -23.25 5.64
C PRO A 19 -9.34 -22.76 4.66
N ILE A 20 -9.72 -22.56 3.39
CA ILE A 20 -8.83 -22.10 2.32
C ILE A 20 -8.41 -20.63 2.55
N ALA A 21 -9.34 -19.76 2.93
CA ALA A 21 -9.01 -18.35 3.21
C ALA A 21 -8.09 -18.24 4.43
N ARG A 22 -8.35 -19.03 5.47
CA ARG A 22 -7.48 -19.12 6.64
C ARG A 22 -6.08 -19.62 6.27
N PHE A 23 -5.99 -20.65 5.43
CA PHE A 23 -4.71 -21.18 4.97
C PHE A 23 -3.94 -20.14 4.14
N LEU A 24 -4.60 -19.42 3.24
CA LEU A 24 -3.95 -18.48 2.34
C LEU A 24 -3.54 -17.17 3.02
N PHE A 25 -4.35 -16.64 3.93
CA PHE A 25 -4.16 -15.29 4.50
C PHE A 25 -3.72 -15.25 5.97
N ALA A 26 -3.82 -16.38 6.69
CA ALA A 26 -3.55 -16.42 8.14
C ALA A 26 -2.56 -17.51 8.59
N ASP A 27 -2.14 -18.43 7.71
CA ASP A 27 -1.20 -19.50 8.06
C ASP A 27 0.26 -19.14 7.75
N THR A 28 1.16 -19.30 8.72
CA THR A 28 2.59 -18.99 8.53
C THR A 28 3.29 -19.90 7.52
N ARG A 29 2.72 -21.07 7.20
CA ARG A 29 3.29 -22.00 6.20
C ARG A 29 3.31 -21.42 4.79
N ILE A 30 2.45 -20.46 4.48
CA ILE A 30 2.40 -19.79 3.17
C ILE A 30 3.15 -18.45 3.16
N ALA A 31 3.80 -18.07 4.27
CA ALA A 31 4.53 -16.80 4.37
C ALA A 31 5.66 -16.65 3.34
N TRP A 32 6.25 -17.75 2.87
CA TRP A 32 7.28 -17.73 1.83
C TRP A 32 6.70 -17.36 0.45
N LEU A 33 5.42 -17.60 0.18
CA LEU A 33 4.80 -17.13 -1.06
C LEU A 33 4.63 -15.61 -0.97
N TRP A 34 4.15 -15.13 0.18
CA TRP A 34 3.93 -13.71 0.42
C TRP A 34 5.23 -12.91 0.40
N ILE A 35 6.36 -13.44 0.87
CA ILE A 35 7.65 -12.73 0.77
C ILE A 35 8.04 -12.51 -0.70
N ILE A 36 7.83 -13.48 -1.58
CA ILE A 36 8.16 -13.36 -3.01
C ILE A 36 7.29 -12.27 -3.65
N ILE A 37 5.98 -12.32 -3.43
CA ILE A 37 5.03 -11.33 -3.95
C ILE A 37 5.38 -9.93 -3.40
N ARG A 38 5.67 -9.85 -2.10
CA ARG A 38 6.01 -8.59 -1.41
C ARG A 38 7.30 -7.98 -1.96
N LEU A 39 8.34 -8.78 -2.17
CA LEU A 39 9.59 -8.32 -2.75
C LEU A 39 9.40 -7.85 -4.19
N TYR A 40 8.61 -8.56 -4.99
CA TYR A 40 8.30 -8.14 -6.36
C TYR A 40 7.55 -6.81 -6.40
N VAL A 41 6.42 -6.72 -5.69
CA VAL A 41 5.60 -5.49 -5.62
C VAL A 41 6.43 -4.34 -5.05
N GLY A 42 7.17 -4.58 -3.97
CA GLY A 42 8.03 -3.58 -3.34
C GLY A 42 9.16 -3.09 -4.26
N TYR A 43 9.77 -4.00 -5.02
CA TYR A 43 10.81 -3.68 -6.00
C TYR A 43 10.27 -2.79 -7.13
N GLU A 44 9.09 -3.08 -7.67
CA GLU A 44 8.46 -2.25 -8.70
C GLU A 44 8.17 -0.83 -8.19
N TRP A 45 7.59 -0.71 -6.99
CA TRP A 45 7.34 0.60 -6.36
C TRP A 45 8.63 1.36 -6.08
N PHE A 46 9.65 0.68 -5.55
CA PHE A 46 10.92 1.31 -5.22
C PHE A 46 11.64 1.79 -6.50
N THR A 47 11.64 0.96 -7.54
CA THR A 47 12.24 1.29 -8.85
C THR A 47 11.54 2.49 -9.48
N ALA A 48 10.20 2.50 -9.52
CA ALA A 48 9.43 3.61 -10.06
C ALA A 48 9.66 4.92 -9.27
N GLY A 49 9.69 4.84 -7.94
CA GLY A 49 9.98 5.99 -7.09
C GLY A 49 11.41 6.49 -7.26
N TRP A 50 12.37 5.59 -7.45
CA TRP A 50 13.77 5.94 -7.65
C TRP A 50 14.02 6.61 -9.00
N GLU A 51 13.36 6.14 -10.06
CA GLU A 51 13.37 6.76 -11.37
C GLU A 51 12.79 8.18 -11.32
N LYS A 52 11.68 8.38 -10.60
CA LYS A 52 11.12 9.72 -10.39
C LYS A 52 12.00 10.59 -9.50
N LEU A 53 12.72 10.02 -8.54
CA LEU A 53 13.59 10.79 -7.65
C LEU A 53 14.84 11.30 -8.39
N THR A 54 15.53 10.39 -9.08
CA THR A 54 16.90 10.60 -9.60
C THR A 54 16.98 10.74 -11.12
N GLY A 55 15.93 10.35 -11.84
CA GLY A 55 15.93 10.29 -13.30
C GLY A 55 16.70 9.09 -13.88
N HIS A 56 17.15 8.15 -13.04
CA HIS A 56 17.91 6.98 -13.47
C HIS A 56 17.25 5.69 -12.99
N SER A 57 17.29 4.66 -13.81
CA SER A 57 16.73 3.36 -13.48
C SER A 57 17.68 2.54 -12.62
N ILE A 58 17.12 1.84 -11.63
CA ILE A 58 17.80 0.82 -10.84
C ILE A 58 17.31 -0.59 -11.18
N ALA A 59 16.50 -0.72 -12.23
CA ALA A 59 15.92 -1.98 -12.60
C ALA A 59 17.00 -2.95 -13.12
N ILE A 60 16.81 -4.23 -12.85
CA ILE A 60 17.63 -5.31 -13.41
C ILE A 60 17.48 -5.28 -14.94
N GLY A 61 18.56 -4.97 -15.64
CA GLY A 61 18.61 -4.87 -17.10
C GLY A 61 18.64 -3.44 -17.66
N SER A 62 18.36 -2.42 -16.85
CA SER A 62 18.46 -1.00 -17.23
C SER A 62 19.17 -0.16 -16.16
N PHE A 63 19.99 -0.79 -15.32
CA PHE A 63 20.68 -0.12 -14.23
C PHE A 63 21.57 1.03 -14.72
N GLY A 64 21.32 2.23 -14.22
CA GLY A 64 22.05 3.45 -14.59
C GLY A 64 21.56 4.12 -15.87
N GLU A 65 20.61 3.53 -16.60
CA GLU A 65 20.02 4.17 -17.77
C GLU A 65 19.12 5.34 -17.38
N VAL A 66 19.03 6.34 -18.26
CA VAL A 66 18.17 7.51 -18.06
C VAL A 66 16.70 7.07 -18.17
N ALA A 67 15.93 7.32 -17.12
CA ALA A 67 14.52 6.99 -17.07
C ALA A 67 13.74 7.83 -18.10
N LYS A 68 12.86 7.17 -18.87
CA LYS A 68 12.09 7.81 -19.96
C LYS A 68 11.21 8.97 -19.51
N GLY A 69 10.78 8.98 -18.24
CA GLY A 69 9.95 10.03 -17.64
C GLY A 69 10.74 11.20 -17.04
N GLY A 70 12.07 11.13 -17.04
CA GLY A 70 12.93 12.11 -16.39
C GLY A 70 12.77 12.18 -14.87
N PRO A 71 13.61 12.96 -14.19
CA PRO A 71 13.50 13.20 -12.75
C PRO A 71 12.35 14.17 -12.43
N TRP A 72 11.56 13.83 -11.43
CA TRP A 72 10.46 14.62 -10.89
C TRP A 72 10.90 15.47 -9.69
N VAL A 73 11.99 15.10 -9.02
CA VAL A 73 12.42 15.75 -7.77
C VAL A 73 13.82 16.36 -7.90
N PHE A 74 14.89 15.55 -7.97
CA PHE A 74 16.27 16.09 -7.86
C PHE A 74 16.65 17.07 -8.97
N ALA A 75 16.15 16.85 -10.19
CA ALA A 75 16.41 17.73 -11.34
C ALA A 75 15.13 18.28 -11.99
N GLY A 76 13.94 18.05 -11.41
CA GLY A 76 12.64 18.46 -11.95
C GLY A 76 11.67 19.03 -10.90
N HIS A 77 12.20 19.67 -9.86
CA HIS A 77 11.48 20.16 -8.66
C HIS A 77 10.34 21.17 -8.93
N ASP A 78 10.20 21.66 -10.17
CA ASP A 78 9.17 22.60 -10.60
C ASP A 78 7.83 21.92 -10.97
N GLY A 79 7.78 20.59 -10.90
CA GLY A 79 6.59 19.79 -11.21
C GLY A 79 6.32 19.67 -12.70
N VAL A 80 7.29 19.99 -13.58
CA VAL A 80 7.12 19.86 -15.04
C VAL A 80 6.79 18.43 -15.45
N ALA A 81 7.45 17.44 -14.84
CA ALA A 81 7.15 16.03 -15.12
C ALA A 81 5.70 15.66 -14.74
N MET A 82 5.21 16.17 -13.60
CA MET A 82 3.83 15.94 -13.17
C MET A 82 2.82 16.68 -14.07
N LYS A 83 3.13 17.91 -14.51
CA LYS A 83 2.31 18.60 -15.52
C LYS A 83 2.24 17.79 -16.81
N GLY A 84 3.37 17.26 -17.28
CA GLY A 84 3.45 16.37 -18.44
C GLY A 84 2.56 15.14 -18.26
N PHE A 85 2.67 14.45 -17.12
CA PHE A 85 1.82 13.31 -16.77
C PHE A 85 0.33 13.66 -16.80
N VAL A 86 -0.07 14.76 -16.15
CA VAL A 86 -1.46 15.22 -16.12
C VAL A 86 -1.98 15.60 -17.51
N THR A 87 -1.19 16.31 -18.32
CA THR A 87 -1.59 16.66 -19.70
C THR A 87 -1.80 15.42 -20.55
N GLY A 88 -0.97 14.38 -20.39
CA GLY A 88 -1.17 13.08 -21.04
C GLY A 88 -2.46 12.39 -20.60
N ALA A 89 -2.78 12.42 -19.30
CA ALA A 89 -4.03 11.87 -18.78
C ALA A 89 -5.27 12.64 -19.30
N LEU A 90 -5.21 13.98 -19.36
CA LEU A 90 -6.31 14.80 -19.89
C LEU A 90 -6.58 14.53 -21.38
N ALA A 91 -5.54 14.25 -22.18
CA ALA A 91 -5.72 13.86 -23.57
C ALA A 91 -6.53 12.55 -23.71
N GLN A 92 -6.40 11.64 -22.74
CA GLN A 92 -7.14 10.38 -22.67
C GLN A 92 -8.55 10.50 -22.08
N ALA A 93 -8.98 11.71 -21.71
CA ALA A 93 -10.34 11.98 -21.23
C ALA A 93 -11.34 12.30 -22.35
N THR A 94 -10.91 12.18 -23.62
CA THR A 94 -11.72 12.50 -24.80
C THR A 94 -12.06 11.23 -25.61
N GLY A 95 -13.08 11.31 -26.47
CA GLY A 95 -13.52 10.20 -27.33
C GLY A 95 -14.76 9.45 -26.82
N ALA A 96 -15.18 8.42 -27.56
CA ALA A 96 -16.40 7.65 -27.26
C ALA A 96 -16.27 6.72 -26.03
N HIS A 97 -15.05 6.25 -25.74
CA HIS A 97 -14.71 5.42 -24.58
C HIS A 97 -13.44 5.98 -23.92
N PRO A 98 -13.56 7.11 -23.19
CA PRO A 98 -12.39 7.75 -22.60
C PRO A 98 -11.78 6.84 -21.52
N ALA A 99 -10.45 6.70 -21.55
CA ALA A 99 -9.72 5.93 -20.54
C ALA A 99 -9.72 6.65 -19.19
N VAL A 100 -9.72 8.00 -19.22
CA VAL A 100 -9.83 8.84 -18.03
C VAL A 100 -11.26 9.37 -17.92
N GLN A 101 -11.91 9.07 -16.79
CA GLN A 101 -13.28 9.54 -16.56
C GLN A 101 -13.33 11.05 -16.32
N GLY A 102 -14.38 11.71 -16.80
CA GLY A 102 -14.48 13.18 -16.78
C GLY A 102 -14.32 13.80 -15.38
N TRP A 103 -14.91 13.18 -14.34
CA TRP A 103 -14.75 13.67 -12.96
C TRP A 103 -13.30 13.66 -12.48
N TYR A 104 -12.53 12.65 -12.90
CA TYR A 104 -11.13 12.51 -12.54
C TYR A 104 -10.26 13.47 -13.37
N ALA A 105 -10.60 13.67 -14.65
CA ALA A 105 -9.99 14.69 -15.48
C ALA A 105 -10.17 16.10 -14.88
N THR A 106 -11.36 16.44 -14.36
CA THR A 106 -11.60 17.71 -13.66
C THR A 106 -10.73 17.82 -12.40
N PHE A 107 -10.64 16.77 -11.58
CA PHE A 107 -9.74 16.75 -10.43
C PHE A 107 -8.26 16.96 -10.82
N LEU A 108 -7.81 16.29 -11.88
CA LEU A 108 -6.44 16.44 -12.38
C LEU A 108 -6.16 17.86 -12.86
N HIS A 109 -7.11 18.47 -13.59
CA HIS A 109 -6.98 19.82 -14.13
C HIS A 109 -7.05 20.91 -13.04
N ASP A 110 -8.05 20.85 -12.16
CA ASP A 110 -8.35 21.95 -11.24
C ASP A 110 -7.58 21.87 -9.91
N PHE A 111 -7.18 20.68 -9.48
CA PHE A 111 -6.50 20.48 -8.20
C PHE A 111 -5.05 20.03 -8.34
N VAL A 112 -4.77 19.05 -9.20
CA VAL A 112 -3.43 18.48 -9.33
C VAL A 112 -2.50 19.38 -10.16
N LEU A 113 -2.98 19.90 -11.30
CA LEU A 113 -2.16 20.75 -12.18
C LEU A 113 -1.64 22.03 -11.49
N PRO A 114 -2.44 22.79 -10.72
CA PRO A 114 -1.95 23.98 -10.02
C PRO A 114 -0.95 23.64 -8.91
N ASN A 115 -1.06 22.45 -8.32
CA ASN A 115 -0.21 21.96 -7.22
C ASN A 115 0.81 20.91 -7.69
N ALA A 116 1.16 20.90 -8.99
CA ALA A 116 1.92 19.80 -9.62
C ALA A 116 3.25 19.51 -8.92
N ALA A 117 3.97 20.54 -8.46
CA ALA A 117 5.22 20.36 -7.73
C ALA A 117 4.99 19.54 -6.44
N VAL A 118 4.01 19.93 -5.60
CA VAL A 118 3.70 19.19 -4.36
C VAL A 118 3.33 17.74 -4.66
N PHE A 119 2.52 17.51 -5.69
CA PHE A 119 2.16 16.16 -6.11
C PHE A 119 3.36 15.35 -6.61
N SER A 120 4.33 15.96 -7.30
CA SER A 120 5.60 15.29 -7.63
C SER A 120 6.29 14.74 -6.39
N TYR A 121 6.46 15.58 -5.35
CA TYR A 121 7.09 15.16 -4.10
C TYR A 121 6.29 14.04 -3.41
N VAL A 122 4.97 14.25 -3.24
CA VAL A 122 4.10 13.28 -2.53
C VAL A 122 4.10 11.93 -3.23
N ILE A 123 3.98 11.91 -4.55
CA ILE A 123 3.97 10.66 -5.32
C ILE A 123 5.35 10.00 -5.23
N THR A 124 6.43 10.71 -5.57
CA THR A 124 7.78 10.12 -5.59
C THR A 124 8.18 9.53 -4.23
N PHE A 125 7.96 10.28 -3.14
CA PHE A 125 8.28 9.77 -1.80
C PHE A 125 7.28 8.70 -1.34
N GLY A 126 6.01 8.79 -1.72
CA GLY A 126 5.03 7.74 -1.48
C GLY A 126 5.45 6.41 -2.09
N GLU A 127 5.87 6.41 -3.37
CA GLU A 127 6.35 5.23 -4.07
C GLU A 127 7.58 4.61 -3.40
N LEU A 128 8.55 5.44 -3.00
CA LEU A 128 9.75 4.99 -2.28
C LEU A 128 9.42 4.41 -0.91
N CYS A 129 8.56 5.07 -0.13
CA CYS A 129 8.15 4.59 1.19
C CYS A 129 7.38 3.28 1.11
N VAL A 130 6.45 3.14 0.14
CA VAL A 130 5.73 1.89 -0.09
C VAL A 130 6.70 0.79 -0.53
N GLY A 131 7.59 1.08 -1.47
CA GLY A 131 8.59 0.13 -1.94
C GLY A 131 9.48 -0.38 -0.81
N LEU A 132 10.05 0.52 -0.02
CA LEU A 132 10.89 0.16 1.14
C LEU A 132 10.10 -0.57 2.23
N GLY A 133 8.90 -0.12 2.56
CA GLY A 133 8.03 -0.77 3.54
C GLY A 133 7.72 -2.21 3.16
N LEU A 134 7.41 -2.46 1.88
CA LEU A 134 7.19 -3.81 1.37
C LEU A 134 8.48 -4.62 1.31
N ILE A 135 9.59 -4.10 0.80
CA ILE A 135 10.85 -4.85 0.71
C ILE A 135 11.31 -5.31 2.09
N LEU A 136 11.38 -4.38 3.05
CA LEU A 136 11.82 -4.64 4.42
C LEU A 136 10.77 -5.42 5.24
N GLY A 137 9.52 -5.45 4.76
CA GLY A 137 8.39 -6.02 5.48
C GLY A 137 8.11 -5.27 6.77
N ILE A 138 8.13 -3.95 6.72
CA ILE A 138 7.83 -3.02 7.82
C ILE A 138 6.50 -2.35 7.50
N LEU A 139 5.53 -2.53 8.39
CA LEU A 139 4.15 -2.09 8.24
C LEU A 139 3.54 -2.58 6.90
N THR A 140 3.76 -3.86 6.56
CA THR A 140 3.44 -4.43 5.24
C THR A 140 2.00 -4.17 4.80
N GLY A 141 1.03 -4.34 5.71
CA GLY A 141 -0.38 -4.07 5.40
C GLY A 141 -0.66 -2.59 5.09
N ILE A 142 -0.01 -1.67 5.81
CA ILE A 142 -0.15 -0.22 5.60
C ILE A 142 0.54 0.19 4.30
N ALA A 143 1.76 -0.31 4.05
CA ALA A 143 2.49 -0.06 2.82
C ALA A 143 1.70 -0.58 1.60
N ALA A 144 1.14 -1.80 1.67
CA ALA A 144 0.31 -2.37 0.62
C ALA A 144 -0.97 -1.53 0.39
N PHE A 145 -1.60 -1.02 1.45
CA PHE A 145 -2.76 -0.13 1.34
C PHE A 145 -2.45 1.14 0.56
N PHE A 146 -1.38 1.87 0.92
CA PHE A 146 -0.99 3.07 0.18
C PHE A 146 -0.52 2.75 -1.25
N GLY A 147 0.11 1.59 -1.46
CA GLY A 147 0.42 1.08 -2.79
C GLY A 147 -0.85 0.91 -3.64
N VAL A 148 -1.88 0.22 -3.14
CA VAL A 148 -3.16 0.08 -3.85
C VAL A 148 -3.81 1.44 -4.10
N PHE A 149 -3.80 2.34 -3.13
CA PHE A 149 -4.38 3.68 -3.26
C PHE A 149 -3.74 4.47 -4.40
N MET A 150 -2.40 4.55 -4.43
CA MET A 150 -1.68 5.22 -5.51
C MET A 150 -1.86 4.51 -6.85
N ASN A 151 -1.85 3.17 -6.87
CA ASN A 151 -2.07 2.38 -8.08
C ASN A 151 -3.44 2.67 -8.71
N LEU A 152 -4.49 2.73 -7.88
CA LEU A 152 -5.82 3.10 -8.33
C LEU A 152 -5.83 4.53 -8.90
N SER A 153 -5.15 5.48 -8.24
CA SER A 153 -5.00 6.85 -8.75
C SER A 153 -4.33 6.88 -10.14
N PHE A 154 -3.31 6.05 -10.37
CA PHE A 154 -2.66 5.96 -11.68
C PHE A 154 -3.54 5.30 -12.75
N LEU A 155 -4.28 4.25 -12.38
CA LEU A 155 -5.24 3.60 -13.28
C LEU A 155 -6.35 4.57 -13.69
N LEU A 156 -6.86 5.38 -12.74
CA LEU A 156 -7.84 6.43 -13.03
C LEU A 156 -7.26 7.54 -13.93
N ALA A 157 -5.94 7.76 -13.89
CA ALA A 157 -5.22 8.67 -14.79
C ALA A 157 -4.94 8.05 -16.18
N GLY A 158 -5.40 6.82 -16.44
CA GLY A 158 -5.21 6.13 -17.72
C GLY A 158 -3.87 5.39 -17.86
N ALA A 159 -3.05 5.35 -16.81
CA ALA A 159 -1.80 4.60 -16.79
C ALA A 159 -2.07 3.12 -16.52
N VAL A 160 -2.40 2.36 -17.56
CA VAL A 160 -2.69 0.92 -17.44
C VAL A 160 -1.39 0.12 -17.27
N SER A 161 -0.58 -0.09 -18.31
CA SER A 161 0.72 -0.80 -18.24
C SER A 161 0.76 -1.95 -17.21
N ILE A 162 1.80 -2.04 -16.35
CA ILE A 162 1.95 -3.03 -15.28
C ILE A 162 1.06 -2.76 -14.04
N ASN A 163 0.38 -1.62 -13.99
CA ASN A 163 -0.32 -1.17 -12.80
C ASN A 163 -1.42 -2.14 -12.31
N PRO A 164 -2.31 -2.72 -13.17
CA PRO A 164 -3.33 -3.66 -12.70
C PRO A 164 -2.76 -4.89 -12.01
N VAL A 165 -1.60 -5.37 -12.46
CA VAL A 165 -0.93 -6.55 -11.88
C VAL A 165 -0.43 -6.20 -10.49
N ILE A 166 0.33 -5.11 -10.35
CA ILE A 166 0.88 -4.67 -9.07
C ILE A 166 -0.24 -4.32 -8.08
N GLY A 167 -1.29 -3.63 -8.54
CA GLY A 167 -2.46 -3.29 -7.72
C GLY A 167 -3.19 -4.52 -7.21
N THR A 168 -3.38 -5.54 -8.06
CA THR A 168 -4.00 -6.80 -7.67
C THR A 168 -3.16 -7.57 -6.65
N LEU A 169 -1.84 -7.66 -6.86
CA LEU A 169 -0.94 -8.30 -5.91
C LEU A 169 -0.90 -7.53 -4.58
N ALA A 170 -0.91 -6.20 -4.62
CA ALA A 170 -0.97 -5.36 -3.42
C ALA A 170 -2.30 -5.54 -2.66
N LEU A 171 -3.44 -5.70 -3.35
CA LEU A 171 -4.71 -6.05 -2.71
C LEU A 171 -4.62 -7.38 -1.96
N PHE A 172 -4.00 -8.40 -2.57
CA PHE A 172 -3.78 -9.67 -1.88
C PHE A 172 -2.83 -9.54 -0.68
N LEU A 173 -1.81 -8.68 -0.76
CA LEU A 173 -0.92 -8.37 0.38
C LEU A 173 -1.67 -7.68 1.53
N ILE A 174 -2.65 -6.82 1.23
CA ILE A 174 -3.53 -6.23 2.26
C ILE A 174 -4.33 -7.33 2.97
N LEU A 175 -4.91 -8.28 2.23
CA LEU A 175 -5.65 -9.40 2.84
C LEU A 175 -4.72 -10.31 3.66
N ALA A 176 -3.50 -10.52 3.17
CA ALA A 176 -2.48 -11.34 3.80
C ALA A 176 -1.68 -10.63 4.91
N TRP A 177 -2.07 -9.41 5.33
CA TRP A 177 -1.24 -8.56 6.20
C TRP A 177 -0.71 -9.25 7.47
N ARG A 178 -1.47 -10.21 8.02
CA ARG A 178 -1.12 -10.98 9.22
C ARG A 178 0.08 -11.92 9.02
N VAL A 179 0.29 -12.37 7.78
CA VAL A 179 1.31 -13.37 7.41
C VAL A 179 2.38 -12.78 6.52
N ALA A 180 2.04 -11.79 5.68
CA ALA A 180 2.96 -11.19 4.70
C ALA A 180 4.18 -10.52 5.35
N GLY A 181 4.05 -10.06 6.60
CA GLY A 181 5.14 -9.51 7.41
C GLY A 181 5.98 -10.55 8.17
N TYR A 182 5.65 -11.84 8.11
CA TYR A 182 6.29 -12.87 8.94
C TYR A 182 7.80 -13.00 8.68
N TYR A 183 8.21 -12.95 7.42
CA TYR A 183 9.62 -12.83 7.01
C TYR A 183 9.95 -11.35 6.75
N GLY A 184 9.93 -10.51 7.78
CA GLY A 184 10.18 -9.07 7.67
C GLY A 184 10.29 -8.40 9.05
N GLY A 185 10.46 -7.08 9.05
CA GLY A 185 10.49 -6.29 10.29
C GLY A 185 9.21 -6.38 11.12
N ASP A 186 8.08 -6.65 10.49
CA ASP A 186 6.76 -6.83 11.11
C ASP A 186 6.72 -7.96 12.14
N ARG A 187 7.60 -8.96 12.02
CA ARG A 187 7.76 -9.99 13.05
C ARG A 187 8.14 -9.41 14.43
N TYR A 188 8.87 -8.31 14.45
CA TYR A 188 9.33 -7.63 15.67
C TYR A 188 8.46 -6.42 16.01
N LEU A 189 8.00 -5.68 14.98
CA LEU A 189 7.19 -4.47 15.14
C LEU A 189 5.75 -4.76 15.58
N LEU A 190 5.10 -5.80 15.02
CA LEU A 190 3.69 -6.08 15.32
C LEU A 190 3.45 -6.53 16.78
N PRO A 191 4.32 -7.34 17.42
CA PRO A 191 4.18 -7.63 18.84
C PRO A 191 4.33 -6.39 19.74
N LEU A 192 5.19 -5.45 19.33
CA LEU A 192 5.49 -4.23 20.08
C LEU A 192 4.34 -3.22 19.97
N LEU A 193 3.94 -2.88 18.75
CA LEU A 193 2.85 -1.94 18.47
C LEU A 193 1.48 -2.52 18.84
N GLY A 194 1.33 -3.85 18.72
CA GLY A 194 0.03 -4.50 18.85
C GLY A 194 -0.93 -4.14 17.72
N THR A 195 -2.19 -4.57 17.84
CA THR A 195 -3.28 -4.11 16.97
C THR A 195 -4.12 -3.06 17.71
N PRO A 196 -4.76 -2.10 17.00
CA PRO A 196 -5.57 -1.05 17.63
C PRO A 196 -6.66 -1.57 18.58
N TRP A 197 -7.17 -2.77 18.30
CA TRP A 197 -8.25 -3.41 19.07
C TRP A 197 -7.76 -4.34 20.19
N THR A 198 -6.54 -4.87 20.13
CA THR A 198 -6.03 -5.84 21.13
C THR A 198 -4.97 -5.23 22.06
N GLY A 199 -4.38 -4.09 21.66
CA GLY A 199 -3.24 -3.46 22.34
C GLY A 199 -1.92 -4.23 22.10
N SER A 200 -0.83 -3.74 22.70
CA SER A 200 0.49 -4.39 22.63
C SER A 200 0.44 -5.81 23.21
N LEU A 201 0.95 -6.78 22.45
CA LEU A 201 0.98 -8.18 22.88
C LEU A 201 1.99 -8.39 24.02
N GLU A 202 3.02 -7.55 24.11
CA GLU A 202 4.02 -7.59 25.18
C GLU A 202 3.42 -7.27 26.55
N LYS A 203 2.54 -6.26 26.62
CA LYS A 203 1.85 -5.91 27.87
C LYS A 203 1.00 -7.06 28.38
N ARG A 204 0.26 -7.73 27.48
CA ARG A 204 -0.57 -8.89 27.85
C ARG A 204 0.27 -10.09 28.30
N TYR A 205 1.44 -10.31 27.70
CA TYR A 205 2.35 -11.37 28.15
C TYR A 205 2.84 -11.11 29.58
N LYS A 206 3.22 -9.86 29.89
CA LYS A 206 3.62 -9.45 31.24
C LYS A 206 2.47 -9.54 32.25
N GLU A 207 1.24 -9.18 31.87
CA GLU A 207 0.06 -9.34 32.73
C GLU A 207 -0.30 -10.81 33.03
N LYS A 208 -0.07 -11.71 32.05
CA LYS A 208 -0.42 -13.13 32.18
C LYS A 208 0.66 -13.95 32.88
N THR A 209 1.87 -13.42 33.00
CA THR A 209 3.00 -14.09 33.68
C THR A 209 3.13 -13.50 35.09
N PRO A 210 2.88 -14.25 36.17
CA PRO A 210 3.03 -13.72 37.52
C PRO A 210 4.48 -13.25 37.76
N PRO A 211 4.68 -12.17 38.54
CA PRO A 211 6.03 -11.70 38.86
C PRO A 211 6.82 -12.82 39.52
N THR A 212 8.06 -13.00 39.08
CA THR A 212 8.95 -14.00 39.65
C THR A 212 9.21 -13.62 41.12
N ALA A 213 9.32 -14.60 42.02
CA ALA A 213 9.43 -14.36 43.47
C ALA A 213 10.59 -13.42 43.89
N SER A 214 11.58 -13.19 43.03
CA SER A 214 12.66 -12.22 43.22
C SER A 214 12.28 -10.75 42.99
N GLN A 215 11.08 -10.47 42.47
CA GLN A 215 10.56 -9.12 42.19
C GLN A 215 9.58 -8.62 43.25
N ILE A 216 9.29 -9.44 44.26
CA ILE A 216 8.38 -9.16 45.38
C ILE A 216 9.16 -8.92 46.69
N ALA A 217 10.49 -8.90 46.63
CA ALA A 217 11.40 -8.66 47.76
C ALA A 217 11.92 -7.22 47.77
#